data_AF-K1XRX3-F1
#
_entry.id   AF-K1XRX3-F1
#
_cell.length_a   1.000
_cell.length_b   1.000
_cell.length_c   1.000
_cell.angle_alpha   90.00
_cell.angle_beta   90.00
_cell.angle_gamma   90.00
#
_symmetry.space_group_name_H-M   'P 1'
#
loop_
_entity.id
_entity.type
_entity.pdbx_description
1 polymer ?
#
loop_
_entity_poly.entity_id
_entity_poly.type
_entity_poly.pdbx_seq_one_letter_code
_entity_poly.pdbx_strand_id
1 'polypeptide(L)'
;MNEPSFNNQMYAEVMKRREAARDAKSSESRDFAGKIQRIEARIASIESQLDNDLERLDDPDKSSEVIAGNRFVIRQGERYFVKGKGTKRTKITEGDILYDQAWNEEDLLKDEGDKVGVYYTLGDDIPLELRRKYLEERARIRIGRLKDWKIMLEKVNDPTTDPEIHAAYKKRLDEFEEEKKAPGLIAEQLVENLVRKLAHDNNLEIEVVSVDVEADVQYKMDFIIRVTNPEYLKHGQFDSQGVGVDVGKSKEFAIQFTTDIRFETKKHKETQIRNMRRTAQRQYNINDIVLVIFAIEDVKGLHKRWEKSDYAPGGLEKLLKPEEVDRIFEAVVGELVNQNGLSAMRNTIESKLAA
;
A
#
# COMPACT_ATOMS: atom_id res chain seq x y z
N MET A 1 27.40 33.58 -56.51
CA MET A 1 26.65 32.63 -55.68
C MET A 1 26.91 33.04 -54.24
N ASN A 2 25.92 33.62 -53.56
CA ASN A 2 26.07 34.03 -52.16
C ASN A 2 25.82 32.79 -51.29
N GLU A 3 26.86 32.29 -50.63
CA GLU A 3 26.71 31.30 -49.60
C GLU A 3 25.81 31.86 -48.49
N PRO A 4 24.75 31.15 -48.07
CA PRO A 4 23.97 31.57 -46.92
C PRO A 4 24.90 31.68 -45.72
N SER A 5 24.95 32.85 -45.09
CA SER A 5 25.82 33.06 -43.93
C SER A 5 25.52 32.00 -42.87
N PHE A 6 26.56 31.41 -42.30
CA PHE A 6 26.55 30.38 -41.27
C PHE A 6 25.52 30.62 -40.14
N ASN A 7 25.21 31.89 -39.84
CA ASN A 7 24.20 32.30 -38.87
C ASN A 7 22.75 31.90 -39.23
N ASN A 8 22.36 31.89 -40.52
CA ASN A 8 21.00 31.54 -40.93
C ASN A 8 20.73 30.04 -40.81
N GLN A 9 21.74 29.20 -41.05
CA GLN A 9 21.62 27.74 -40.90
C GLN A 9 21.51 27.34 -39.43
N MET A 10 22.36 27.92 -38.56
CA MET A 10 22.31 27.66 -37.12
C MET A 10 20.98 28.10 -36.49
N TYR A 11 20.44 29.26 -36.91
CA TYR A 11 19.14 29.73 -36.43
C TYR A 11 17.98 28.81 -36.86
N ALA A 12 17.97 28.38 -38.13
CA ALA A 12 16.98 27.43 -38.62
C ALA A 12 17.02 26.09 -37.88
N GLU A 13 18.22 25.60 -37.55
CA GLU A 13 18.38 24.37 -36.77
C GLU A 13 17.89 24.51 -35.33
N VAL A 14 18.17 25.64 -34.67
CA VAL A 14 17.65 25.94 -33.33
C VAL A 14 16.13 26.03 -33.32
N MET A 15 15.52 26.69 -34.31
CA MET A 15 14.06 26.78 -34.43
C MET A 15 13.42 25.41 -34.69
N LYS A 16 14.01 24.61 -35.59
CA LYS A 16 13.55 23.24 -35.84
C LYS A 16 13.62 22.35 -34.60
N ARG A 17 14.68 22.47 -33.79
CA ARG A 17 14.81 21.74 -32.51
C ARG A 17 13.75 22.21 -31.50
N ARG A 18 13.43 23.50 -31.45
CA ARG A 18 12.38 24.05 -30.57
C ARG A 18 10.98 23.61 -30.98
N GLU A 19 10.68 23.60 -32.27
CA GLU A 19 9.41 23.08 -32.80
C GLU A 19 9.26 21.59 -32.50
N ALA A 20 10.29 20.79 -32.78
CA ALA A 20 10.28 19.36 -32.45
C ALA A 20 10.09 19.09 -30.95
N ALA A 21 10.75 19.87 -30.08
CA ALA A 21 10.57 19.76 -28.63
C ALA A 21 9.16 20.15 -28.19
N ARG A 22 8.55 21.17 -28.82
CA ARG A 22 7.18 21.61 -28.55
C ARG A 22 6.16 20.56 -28.99
N ASP A 23 6.35 19.96 -30.16
CA ASP A 23 5.47 18.92 -30.68
C ASP A 23 5.58 17.64 -29.85
N ALA A 24 6.80 17.26 -29.45
CA ALA A 24 7.02 16.13 -28.54
C ALA A 24 6.31 16.35 -27.20
N LYS A 25 6.48 17.54 -26.58
CA LYS A 25 5.79 17.89 -25.34
C LYS A 25 4.27 17.91 -25.50
N SER A 26 3.76 18.43 -26.62
CA SER A 26 2.32 18.41 -26.91
C SER A 26 1.78 16.99 -27.10
N SER A 27 2.56 16.07 -27.66
CA SER A 27 2.16 14.67 -27.83
C SER A 27 2.14 13.95 -26.48
N GLU A 28 3.17 14.15 -25.66
CA GLU A 28 3.29 13.56 -24.33
C GLU A 28 2.18 14.04 -23.39
N SER A 29 1.88 15.35 -23.36
CA SER A 29 0.76 15.87 -22.56
C SER A 29 -0.61 15.34 -23.02
N ARG A 30 -0.79 15.05 -24.33
CA ARG A 30 -2.02 14.41 -24.81
C ARG A 30 -2.12 12.94 -24.39
N ASP A 31 -0.99 12.23 -24.38
CA ASP A 31 -0.95 10.85 -23.89
C ASP A 31 -1.30 10.78 -22.39
N PHE A 32 -0.74 11.68 -21.58
CA PHE A 32 -1.08 11.79 -20.16
C PHE A 32 -2.55 12.09 -19.91
N ALA A 33 -3.12 13.07 -20.61
CA ALA A 33 -4.54 13.39 -20.49
C ALA A 33 -5.43 12.18 -20.87
N GLY A 34 -5.08 11.46 -21.94
CA GLY A 34 -5.77 10.23 -22.33
C GLY A 34 -5.64 9.11 -21.30
N LYS A 35 -4.47 8.94 -20.67
CA LYS A 35 -4.27 7.98 -19.56
C LYS A 35 -5.12 8.34 -18.34
N ILE A 36 -5.12 9.61 -17.92
CA ILE A 36 -5.92 10.09 -16.77
C ILE A 36 -7.41 9.83 -17.01
N GLN A 37 -7.93 10.14 -18.20
CA GLN A 37 -9.34 9.87 -18.53
C GLN A 37 -9.68 8.38 -18.44
N ARG A 38 -8.79 7.49 -18.91
CA ARG A 38 -8.97 6.03 -18.78
C ARG A 38 -8.96 5.58 -17.33
N ILE A 39 -8.08 6.14 -16.50
CA ILE A 39 -8.03 5.88 -15.06
C ILE A 39 -9.34 6.27 -14.39
N GLU A 40 -9.87 7.46 -14.68
CA GLU A 40 -11.14 7.94 -14.10
C GLU A 40 -12.32 7.06 -14.50
N ALA A 41 -12.42 6.72 -15.79
CA ALA A 41 -13.43 5.78 -16.28
C ALA A 41 -13.32 4.41 -15.59
N ARG A 42 -12.08 3.96 -15.33
CA ARG A 42 -11.83 2.70 -14.66
C ARG A 42 -12.22 2.72 -13.18
N ILE A 43 -11.93 3.81 -12.46
CA ILE A 43 -12.37 3.99 -11.07
C ILE A 43 -13.90 3.88 -11.00
N ALA A 44 -14.61 4.64 -11.84
CA ALA A 44 -16.08 4.60 -11.89
C ALA A 44 -16.62 3.20 -12.23
N SER A 45 -15.93 2.47 -13.12
CA SER A 45 -16.26 1.08 -13.44
C SER A 45 -16.07 0.14 -12.25
N ILE A 46 -15.01 0.29 -11.45
CA ILE A 46 -14.78 -0.53 -10.25
C ILE A 46 -15.81 -0.21 -9.17
N GLU A 47 -16.15 1.06 -8.98
CA GLU A 47 -17.21 1.49 -8.05
C GLU A 47 -18.57 0.88 -8.44
N SER A 48 -18.94 0.95 -9.72
CA SER A 48 -20.17 0.32 -10.21
C SER A 48 -20.14 -1.21 -10.10
N GLN A 49 -18.98 -1.85 -10.33
CA GLN A 49 -18.83 -3.30 -10.10
C GLN A 49 -19.03 -3.65 -8.63
N LEU A 50 -18.45 -2.88 -7.71
CA LEU A 50 -18.62 -3.07 -6.27
C LEU A 50 -20.10 -2.96 -5.89
N ASP A 51 -20.80 -1.92 -6.32
CA ASP A 51 -22.23 -1.73 -6.01
C ASP A 51 -23.06 -2.93 -6.48
N ASN A 52 -22.82 -3.40 -7.71
CA ASN A 52 -23.50 -4.57 -8.26
C ASN A 52 -23.17 -5.85 -7.49
N ASP A 53 -21.90 -6.06 -7.11
CA ASP A 53 -21.48 -7.24 -6.37
C ASP A 53 -22.04 -7.24 -4.93
N LEU A 54 -22.15 -6.06 -4.30
CA LEU A 54 -22.81 -5.88 -3.01
C LEU A 54 -24.32 -6.15 -3.08
N GLU A 55 -25.00 -5.64 -4.11
CA GLU A 55 -26.43 -5.92 -4.34
C GLU A 55 -26.68 -7.43 -4.55
N ARG A 56 -25.78 -8.11 -5.28
CA ARG A 56 -25.84 -9.57 -5.46
C ARG A 56 -25.66 -10.34 -4.16
N LEU A 57 -24.79 -9.89 -3.26
CA LEU A 57 -24.62 -10.53 -1.95
C LEU A 57 -25.87 -10.47 -1.08
N ASP A 58 -26.71 -9.45 -1.26
CA ASP A 58 -27.96 -9.27 -0.53
C ASP A 58 -29.15 -10.03 -1.17
N ASP A 59 -28.95 -10.59 -2.37
CA ASP A 59 -29.96 -11.35 -3.11
C ASP A 59 -29.77 -12.87 -2.91
N PRO A 60 -30.66 -13.55 -2.15
CA PRO A 60 -30.50 -14.97 -1.83
C PRO A 60 -30.59 -15.90 -3.06
N ASP A 61 -31.15 -15.42 -4.17
CA ASP A 61 -31.28 -16.20 -5.40
C ASP A 61 -30.02 -16.10 -6.29
N LYS A 62 -29.06 -15.23 -5.95
CA LYS A 62 -27.81 -15.06 -6.68
C LYS A 62 -26.65 -15.74 -5.94
N SER A 63 -26.33 -16.97 -6.35
CA SER A 63 -25.17 -17.69 -5.83
C SER A 63 -23.85 -17.00 -6.18
N SER A 64 -22.85 -17.13 -5.31
CA SER A 64 -21.49 -16.64 -5.58
C SER A 64 -20.91 -17.33 -6.83
N GLU A 65 -20.63 -16.57 -7.89
CA GLU A 65 -20.06 -17.12 -9.12
C GLU A 65 -18.61 -17.57 -8.90
N VAL A 66 -18.28 -18.79 -9.29
CA VAL A 66 -16.90 -19.28 -9.23
C VAL A 66 -16.09 -18.67 -10.35
N ILE A 67 -15.34 -17.62 -10.02
CA ILE A 67 -14.44 -16.95 -10.96
C ILE A 67 -13.24 -17.86 -11.26
N ALA A 68 -13.03 -18.17 -12.54
CA ALA A 68 -11.88 -18.95 -12.99
C ALA A 68 -10.55 -18.27 -12.61
N GLY A 69 -9.58 -19.05 -12.14
CA GLY A 69 -8.27 -18.55 -11.67
C GLY A 69 -8.24 -18.09 -10.21
N ASN A 70 -9.39 -17.79 -9.61
CA ASN A 70 -9.45 -17.46 -8.19
C ASN A 70 -9.36 -18.72 -7.31
N ARG A 71 -8.79 -18.54 -6.12
CA ARG A 71 -8.70 -19.55 -5.07
C ARG A 71 -10.01 -19.65 -4.32
N PHE A 72 -10.61 -20.83 -4.31
CA PHE A 72 -11.89 -21.04 -3.62
C PHE A 72 -11.70 -21.22 -2.11
N VAL A 73 -12.32 -20.33 -1.33
CA VAL A 73 -12.30 -20.34 0.14
C VAL A 73 -13.56 -21.01 0.66
N ILE A 74 -13.38 -21.91 1.63
CA ILE A 74 -14.45 -22.57 2.37
C ILE A 74 -14.28 -22.37 3.87
N ARG A 75 -15.38 -22.45 4.60
CA ARG A 75 -15.43 -22.45 6.06
C ARG A 75 -15.70 -23.85 6.58
N GLN A 76 -15.00 -24.24 7.64
CA GLN A 76 -15.31 -25.44 8.40
C GLN A 76 -15.27 -25.13 9.90
N GLY A 77 -16.45 -25.02 10.52
CA GLY A 77 -16.56 -24.45 11.87
C GLY A 77 -16.07 -23.02 11.86
N GLU A 78 -15.17 -22.67 12.78
CA GLU A 78 -14.59 -21.31 12.89
C GLU A 78 -13.30 -21.11 12.08
N ARG A 79 -12.98 -22.02 11.15
CA ARG A 79 -11.71 -21.98 10.40
C ARG A 79 -11.95 -21.87 8.90
N TYR A 80 -11.10 -21.09 8.24
CA TYR A 80 -11.13 -20.87 6.79
C TYR A 80 -10.03 -21.67 6.09
N PHE A 81 -10.34 -22.16 4.90
CA PHE A 81 -9.43 -22.96 4.10
C PHE A 81 -9.51 -22.60 2.63
N VAL A 82 -8.35 -22.53 1.98
CA VAL A 82 -8.25 -22.51 0.51
C VAL A 82 -8.18 -23.94 0.00
N LYS A 83 -9.02 -24.26 -1.00
CA LYS A 83 -8.91 -25.52 -1.74
C LYS A 83 -7.68 -25.49 -2.65
N GLY A 84 -6.71 -26.36 -2.40
CA GLY A 84 -5.55 -26.58 -3.27
C GLY A 84 -5.83 -27.61 -4.36
N LYS A 85 -4.80 -27.99 -5.13
CA LYS A 85 -4.87 -29.11 -6.08
C LYS A 85 -5.15 -30.42 -5.32
N GLY A 86 -6.17 -31.16 -5.74
CA GLY A 86 -6.59 -32.42 -5.10
C GLY A 86 -7.36 -32.22 -3.79
N THR A 87 -6.98 -32.93 -2.73
CA THR A 87 -7.63 -32.87 -1.41
C THR A 87 -6.93 -31.94 -0.42
N LYS A 88 -5.78 -31.36 -0.80
CA LYS A 88 -4.99 -30.49 0.10
C LYS A 88 -5.75 -29.20 0.37
N ARG A 89 -5.82 -28.83 1.65
CA ARG A 89 -6.40 -27.57 2.13
C ARG A 89 -5.35 -26.78 2.88
N THR A 90 -5.28 -25.49 2.64
CA THR A 90 -4.39 -24.57 3.35
C THR A 90 -5.24 -23.72 4.29
N LYS A 91 -4.95 -23.77 5.60
CA LYS A 91 -5.62 -22.90 6.60
C LYS A 91 -5.23 -21.45 6.32
N ILE A 92 -6.22 -20.56 6.33
CA ILE A 92 -6.04 -19.11 6.19
C ILE A 92 -6.86 -18.39 7.27
N THR A 93 -6.55 -17.12 7.52
CA THR A 93 -7.26 -16.24 8.44
C THR A 93 -8.17 -15.25 7.70
N GLU A 94 -8.96 -14.46 8.43
CA GLU A 94 -9.74 -13.39 7.81
C GLU A 94 -8.83 -12.28 7.29
N GLY A 95 -7.75 -11.96 8.00
CA GLY A 95 -6.72 -11.03 7.56
C GLY A 95 -6.04 -11.48 6.27
N ASP A 96 -5.79 -12.79 6.10
CA ASP A 96 -5.30 -13.34 4.83
C ASP A 96 -6.30 -13.07 3.69
N ILE A 97 -7.60 -13.31 3.93
CA ILE A 97 -8.67 -13.07 2.93
C ILE A 97 -8.72 -11.60 2.52
N LEU A 98 -8.71 -10.68 3.49
CA LEU A 98 -8.89 -9.25 3.25
C LEU A 98 -7.66 -8.62 2.59
N TYR A 99 -6.45 -8.95 3.06
CA TYR A 99 -5.26 -8.14 2.79
C TYR A 99 -4.23 -8.79 1.86
N ASP A 100 -4.36 -10.08 1.51
CA ASP A 100 -3.45 -10.70 0.52
C ASP A 100 -3.49 -10.00 -0.85
N GLN A 101 -4.60 -9.33 -1.16
CA GLN A 101 -4.80 -8.65 -2.43
C GLN A 101 -3.84 -7.48 -2.66
N ALA A 102 -3.23 -6.95 -1.59
CA ALA A 102 -2.18 -5.94 -1.72
C ALA A 102 -0.92 -6.48 -2.44
N TRP A 103 -0.76 -7.80 -2.50
CA TRP A 103 0.32 -8.43 -3.27
C TRP A 103 0.01 -8.60 -4.74
N ASN A 104 -1.24 -8.40 -5.15
CA ASN A 104 -1.70 -8.71 -6.50
C ASN A 104 -1.10 -7.77 -7.55
N GLU A 105 -0.67 -8.34 -8.64
CA GLU A 105 -0.28 -7.65 -9.85
C GLU A 105 -1.39 -7.88 -10.88
N GLU A 106 -1.98 -6.79 -11.33
CA GLU A 106 -2.98 -6.77 -12.39
C GLU A 106 -2.76 -5.53 -13.26
N ASP A 107 -3.02 -5.68 -14.55
CA ASP A 107 -3.17 -4.54 -15.45
C ASP A 107 -4.45 -3.80 -15.06
N LEU A 108 -4.28 -2.71 -14.30
CA LEU A 108 -5.39 -1.97 -13.70
C LEU A 108 -6.34 -1.37 -14.76
N LEU A 109 -5.88 -1.15 -16.00
CA LEU A 109 -6.70 -0.58 -17.07
C LEU A 109 -7.48 -1.63 -17.88
N LYS A 110 -7.25 -2.92 -17.65
CA LYS A 110 -7.99 -3.99 -18.33
C LYS A 110 -8.94 -4.69 -17.38
N ASP A 111 -10.06 -5.17 -17.93
CA ASP A 111 -10.98 -6.09 -17.24
C ASP A 111 -10.45 -7.52 -17.23
N GLU A 112 -9.79 -7.90 -18.32
CA GLU A 112 -9.21 -9.21 -18.55
C GLU A 112 -7.71 -9.04 -18.80
N GLY A 113 -6.94 -9.23 -17.74
CA GLY A 113 -5.48 -9.30 -17.79
C GLY A 113 -5.00 -10.55 -17.06
N ASP A 114 -3.74 -10.90 -17.28
CA ASP A 114 -3.09 -11.94 -16.49
C ASP A 114 -3.13 -11.52 -15.01
N LYS A 115 -3.89 -12.26 -14.22
CA LYS A 115 -4.00 -12.06 -12.77
C LYS A 115 -2.83 -12.74 -12.10
N VAL A 116 -1.91 -11.95 -11.56
CA VAL A 116 -0.77 -12.45 -10.81
C VAL A 116 -0.99 -12.16 -9.32
N GLY A 117 -0.81 -13.16 -8.46
CA GLY A 117 -1.01 -13.03 -7.02
C GLY A 117 -2.13 -13.91 -6.46
N VAL A 118 -2.81 -13.41 -5.42
CA VAL A 118 -3.78 -14.12 -4.59
C VAL A 118 -5.15 -13.48 -4.70
N TYR A 119 -6.01 -14.11 -5.48
CA TYR A 119 -7.42 -13.74 -5.63
C TYR A 119 -8.29 -14.83 -5.04
N TYR A 120 -9.33 -14.43 -4.29
CA TYR A 120 -10.23 -15.37 -3.63
C TYR A 120 -11.61 -15.35 -4.26
N THR A 121 -12.23 -16.52 -4.31
CA THR A 121 -13.67 -16.68 -4.46
C THR A 121 -14.17 -17.22 -3.13
N LEU A 122 -15.06 -16.47 -2.49
CA LEU A 122 -15.61 -16.84 -1.18
C LEU A 122 -16.86 -17.68 -1.39
N GLY A 123 -16.90 -18.87 -0.78
CA GLY A 123 -18.10 -19.70 -0.79
C GLY A 123 -19.27 -19.07 -0.03
N ASP A 124 -20.47 -19.57 -0.28
CA ASP A 124 -21.70 -19.09 0.38
C ASP A 124 -21.73 -19.40 1.89
N ASP A 125 -20.86 -20.31 2.35
CA ASP A 125 -20.65 -20.66 3.76
C ASP A 125 -19.80 -19.63 4.54
N ILE A 126 -19.25 -18.63 3.85
CA ILE A 126 -18.50 -17.53 4.45
C ILE A 126 -19.47 -16.46 4.98
N PRO A 127 -19.29 -15.93 6.21
CA PRO A 127 -20.14 -14.87 6.77
C PRO A 127 -20.34 -13.72 5.78
N LEU A 128 -21.58 -13.25 5.65
CA LEU A 128 -21.94 -12.15 4.75
C LEU A 128 -21.10 -10.90 5.01
N GLU A 129 -20.86 -10.57 6.28
CA GLU A 129 -20.03 -9.45 6.72
C GLU A 129 -18.59 -9.54 6.18
N LEU A 130 -17.98 -10.74 6.21
CA LEU A 130 -16.64 -10.96 5.68
C LEU A 130 -16.62 -10.89 4.15
N ARG A 131 -17.66 -11.41 3.47
CA ARG A 131 -17.79 -11.31 2.01
C ARG A 131 -17.91 -9.85 1.55
N ARG A 132 -18.73 -9.05 2.24
CA ARG A 132 -18.89 -7.61 1.99
C ARG A 132 -17.56 -6.88 2.18
N LYS A 133 -16.91 -7.04 3.34
CA LYS A 133 -15.60 -6.45 3.62
C LYS A 133 -14.55 -6.84 2.58
N TYR A 134 -14.52 -8.09 2.14
CA TYR A 134 -13.58 -8.55 1.10
C TYR A 134 -13.76 -7.80 -0.23
N LEU A 135 -15.00 -7.58 -0.67
CA LEU A 135 -15.29 -6.82 -1.89
C LEU A 135 -14.93 -5.34 -1.74
N GLU A 136 -15.29 -4.73 -0.62
CA GLU A 136 -14.95 -3.35 -0.30
C GLU A 136 -13.43 -3.14 -0.27
N GLU A 137 -12.69 -4.02 0.40
CA GLU A 137 -11.23 -3.98 0.46
C GLU A 137 -10.58 -4.18 -0.91
N ARG A 138 -11.10 -5.12 -1.70
CA ARG A 138 -10.66 -5.33 -3.09
C ARG A 138 -10.81 -4.06 -3.90
N ALA A 139 -11.99 -3.44 -3.88
CA ALA A 139 -12.26 -2.21 -4.62
C ALA A 139 -11.38 -1.06 -4.12
N ARG A 140 -11.27 -0.90 -2.80
CA ARG A 140 -10.45 0.12 -2.14
C ARG A 140 -9.00 0.08 -2.59
N ILE A 141 -8.37 -1.11 -2.60
CA ILE A 141 -6.98 -1.30 -3.03
C ILE A 141 -6.81 -0.93 -4.52
N ARG A 142 -7.71 -1.41 -5.39
CA ARG A 142 -7.63 -1.14 -6.84
C ARG A 142 -7.82 0.33 -7.16
N ILE A 143 -8.81 0.97 -6.54
CA ILE A 143 -9.08 2.41 -6.68
C ILE A 143 -7.90 3.22 -6.13
N GLY A 144 -7.33 2.83 -4.98
CA GLY A 144 -6.15 3.47 -4.39
C GLY A 144 -4.98 3.50 -5.37
N ARG A 145 -4.62 2.34 -5.94
CA ARG A 145 -3.53 2.24 -6.94
C ARG A 145 -3.78 3.08 -8.19
N LEU A 146 -5.02 3.14 -8.66
CA LEU A 146 -5.41 3.99 -9.79
C LEU A 146 -5.31 5.49 -9.46
N LYS A 147 -5.71 5.89 -8.25
CA LYS A 147 -5.54 7.26 -7.75
C LYS A 147 -4.07 7.64 -7.64
N ASP A 148 -3.22 6.75 -7.11
CA ASP A 148 -1.78 6.96 -7.05
C ASP A 148 -1.19 7.14 -8.46
N TRP A 149 -1.59 6.30 -9.41
CA TRP A 149 -1.15 6.44 -10.80
C TRP A 149 -1.56 7.79 -11.37
N LYS A 150 -2.81 8.22 -11.18
CA LYS A 150 -3.27 9.54 -11.60
C LYS A 150 -2.43 10.67 -10.99
N ILE A 151 -2.18 10.65 -9.67
CA ILE A 151 -1.36 11.66 -8.99
C ILE A 151 0.05 11.71 -9.59
N MET A 152 0.68 10.55 -9.83
CA MET A 152 2.01 10.50 -10.46
C MET A 152 2.01 11.14 -11.85
N LEU A 153 1.03 10.83 -12.69
CA LEU A 153 0.90 11.42 -14.03
C LEU A 153 0.71 12.94 -13.98
N GLU A 154 -0.14 13.41 -13.07
CA GLU A 154 -0.40 14.85 -12.88
C GLU A 154 0.87 15.58 -12.43
N LYS A 155 1.58 15.05 -11.43
CA LYS A 155 2.78 15.70 -10.87
C LYS A 155 3.97 15.68 -11.82
N VAL A 156 4.11 14.64 -12.65
CA VAL A 156 5.13 14.55 -13.71
C VAL A 156 4.84 15.54 -14.86
N ASN A 157 3.57 15.79 -15.17
CA ASN A 157 3.18 16.70 -16.24
C ASN A 157 3.04 18.17 -15.76
N ASP A 158 3.03 18.42 -14.46
CA ASP A 158 2.97 19.76 -13.87
C ASP A 158 4.35 20.47 -13.94
N PRO A 159 4.47 21.56 -14.73
CA PRO A 159 5.73 22.29 -14.87
C PRO A 159 6.12 23.10 -13.62
N THR A 160 5.24 23.21 -12.63
CA THR A 160 5.47 23.96 -11.39
C THR A 160 5.99 23.08 -10.25
N THR A 161 5.97 21.77 -10.42
CA THR A 161 6.54 20.82 -9.46
C THR A 161 8.04 21.07 -9.29
N ASP A 162 8.50 21.11 -8.04
CA ASP A 162 9.92 21.20 -7.71
C ASP A 162 10.73 20.09 -8.42
N PRO A 163 11.91 20.36 -8.99
CA PRO A 163 12.66 19.37 -9.76
C PRO A 163 13.00 18.08 -8.99
N GLU A 164 13.28 18.16 -7.69
CA GLU A 164 13.59 16.98 -6.88
C GLU A 164 12.32 16.14 -6.65
N ILE A 165 11.20 16.81 -6.37
CA ILE A 165 9.89 16.16 -6.23
C ILE A 165 9.44 15.55 -7.56
N HIS A 166 9.63 16.25 -8.67
CA HIS A 166 9.33 15.78 -10.03
C HIS A 166 10.10 14.50 -10.36
N ALA A 167 11.41 14.48 -10.09
CA ALA A 167 12.25 13.30 -10.29
C ALA A 167 11.78 12.11 -9.44
N ALA A 168 11.33 12.35 -8.21
CA ALA A 168 10.79 11.31 -7.34
C ALA A 168 9.47 10.71 -7.89
N TYR A 169 8.53 11.54 -8.33
CA TYR A 169 7.29 11.06 -8.96
C TYR A 169 7.56 10.34 -10.29
N LYS A 170 8.48 10.86 -11.12
CA LYS A 170 8.84 10.22 -12.38
C LYS A 170 9.42 8.83 -12.16
N LYS A 171 10.33 8.68 -11.18
CA LYS A 171 10.88 7.38 -10.79
C LYS A 171 9.79 6.42 -10.32
N ARG A 172 8.87 6.88 -9.45
CA ARG A 172 7.74 6.06 -8.97
C ARG A 172 6.82 5.63 -10.11
N LEU A 173 6.54 6.53 -11.05
CA LEU A 173 5.74 6.24 -12.24
C LEU A 173 6.40 5.17 -13.11
N ASP A 174 7.70 5.29 -13.36
CA ASP A 174 8.45 4.33 -14.17
C ASP A 174 8.49 2.95 -13.47
N GLU A 175 8.71 2.90 -12.15
CA GLU A 175 8.64 1.65 -11.36
C GLU A 175 7.25 0.99 -11.41
N PHE A 176 6.19 1.81 -11.41
CA PHE A 176 4.80 1.35 -11.51
C PHE A 176 4.46 0.81 -12.90
N GLU A 177 4.81 1.52 -13.97
CA GLU A 177 4.52 1.11 -15.35
C GLU A 177 5.39 -0.08 -15.80
N GLU A 178 6.58 -0.24 -15.23
CA GLU A 178 7.47 -1.39 -15.51
C GLU A 178 7.18 -2.62 -14.63
N GLU A 179 6.23 -2.55 -13.70
CA GLU A 179 5.91 -3.60 -12.73
C GLU A 179 7.13 -4.07 -11.91
N LYS A 180 8.11 -3.17 -11.70
CA LYS A 180 9.35 -3.49 -10.97
C LYS A 180 9.24 -3.05 -9.52
N LYS A 181 8.90 -4.00 -8.64
CA LYS A 181 8.96 -3.75 -7.19
C LYS A 181 10.40 -3.67 -6.69
N ALA A 182 10.84 -2.48 -6.31
CA ALA A 182 12.10 -2.29 -5.61
C ALA A 182 12.06 -3.02 -4.24
N PRO A 183 13.20 -3.54 -3.73
CA PRO A 183 13.21 -4.27 -2.45
C PRO A 183 12.67 -3.47 -1.26
N GLY A 184 12.82 -2.14 -1.28
CA GLY A 184 12.24 -1.26 -0.26
C GLY A 184 10.71 -1.34 -0.23
N LEU A 185 10.07 -1.29 -1.41
CA LEU A 185 8.61 -1.37 -1.54
C LEU A 185 8.06 -2.72 -1.10
N ILE A 186 8.77 -3.81 -1.44
CA ILE A 186 8.38 -5.15 -0.98
C ILE A 186 8.45 -5.21 0.56
N ALA A 187 9.47 -4.59 1.16
CA ALA A 187 9.65 -4.57 2.62
C ALA A 187 8.57 -3.73 3.32
N GLU A 188 8.28 -2.53 2.79
CA GLU A 188 7.20 -1.65 3.27
C GLU A 188 5.86 -2.38 3.22
N GLN A 189 5.50 -2.95 2.06
CA GLN A 189 4.25 -3.70 1.87
C GLN A 189 4.16 -4.92 2.79
N LEU A 190 5.26 -5.64 2.99
CA LEU A 190 5.34 -6.79 3.90
C LEU A 190 5.06 -6.39 5.34
N VAL A 191 5.67 -5.29 5.81
CA VAL A 191 5.49 -4.82 7.18
C VAL A 191 4.07 -4.28 7.38
N GLU A 192 3.58 -3.45 6.46
CA GLU A 192 2.23 -2.91 6.50
C GLU A 192 1.18 -4.03 6.55
N ASN A 193 1.25 -4.99 5.63
CA ASN A 193 0.31 -6.11 5.57
C ASN A 193 0.41 -7.03 6.78
N LEU A 194 1.63 -7.33 7.26
CA LEU A 194 1.81 -8.13 8.47
C LEU A 194 1.09 -7.48 9.66
N VAL A 195 1.37 -6.20 9.92
CA VAL A 195 0.77 -5.49 11.07
C VAL A 195 -0.74 -5.35 10.90
N ARG A 196 -1.23 -5.08 9.69
CA ARG A 196 -2.66 -5.01 9.40
C ARG A 196 -3.38 -6.34 9.63
N LYS A 197 -2.79 -7.46 9.18
CA LYS A 197 -3.30 -8.81 9.43
C LYS A 197 -3.32 -9.14 10.92
N LEU A 198 -2.21 -8.88 11.63
CA LEU A 198 -2.13 -9.09 13.08
C LEU A 198 -3.18 -8.26 13.82
N ALA A 199 -3.35 -7.00 13.46
CA ALA A 199 -4.36 -6.11 14.04
C ALA A 199 -5.77 -6.66 13.86
N HIS A 200 -6.12 -7.07 12.63
CA HIS A 200 -7.44 -7.60 12.31
C HIS A 200 -7.70 -8.96 12.96
N ASP A 201 -6.83 -9.94 12.73
CA ASP A 201 -7.04 -11.32 13.20
C ASP A 201 -7.05 -11.42 14.73
N ASN A 202 -6.33 -10.53 15.40
CA ASN A 202 -6.23 -10.53 16.85
C ASN A 202 -7.14 -9.50 17.52
N ASN A 203 -7.85 -8.65 16.76
CA ASN A 203 -8.65 -7.54 17.27
C ASN A 203 -7.81 -6.64 18.20
N LEU A 204 -6.65 -6.22 17.70
CA LEU A 204 -5.74 -5.35 18.45
C LEU A 204 -6.27 -3.93 18.46
N GLU A 205 -5.90 -3.17 19.49
CA GLU A 205 -6.26 -1.75 19.64
C GLU A 205 -5.40 -0.81 18.77
N ILE A 206 -5.16 -1.23 17.52
CA ILE A 206 -4.47 -0.48 16.49
C ILE A 206 -5.13 -0.70 15.12
N GLU A 207 -5.06 0.30 14.26
CA GLU A 207 -5.52 0.25 12.87
C GLU A 207 -4.40 0.74 11.95
N VAL A 208 -4.21 0.07 10.81
CA VAL A 208 -3.18 0.40 9.83
C VAL A 208 -3.82 0.97 8.57
N VAL A 209 -3.55 2.25 8.29
CA VAL A 209 -4.10 3.00 7.16
C VAL A 209 -3.00 3.22 6.11
N SER A 210 -3.21 2.76 4.88
CA SER A 210 -2.32 3.07 3.76
C SER A 210 -2.37 4.56 3.45
N VAL A 211 -1.24 5.14 3.03
CA VAL A 211 -1.21 6.52 2.54
C VAL A 211 -1.05 6.53 1.02
N ASP A 212 -1.40 7.65 0.41
CA ASP A 212 -1.25 7.85 -1.04
C ASP A 212 0.21 8.13 -1.43
N VAL A 213 0.49 8.08 -2.73
CA VAL A 213 1.82 8.39 -3.27
C VAL A 213 2.28 9.82 -2.98
N GLU A 214 1.36 10.76 -2.72
CA GLU A 214 1.73 12.13 -2.34
C GLU A 214 2.31 12.19 -0.92
N ALA A 215 1.68 11.50 0.02
CA ALA A 215 2.17 11.29 1.37
C ALA A 215 3.57 10.65 1.40
N ASP A 216 3.76 9.59 0.61
CA ASP A 216 5.05 8.91 0.48
C ASP A 216 6.11 9.83 -0.15
N VAL A 217 5.83 10.45 -1.30
CA VAL A 217 6.83 11.22 -2.03
C VAL A 217 7.21 12.50 -1.28
N GLN A 218 6.22 13.28 -0.81
CA GLN A 218 6.46 14.60 -0.21
C GLN A 218 6.78 14.53 1.28
N TYR A 219 6.14 13.62 2.02
CA TYR A 219 6.23 13.56 3.48
C TYR A 219 6.91 12.28 3.99
N LYS A 220 7.39 11.40 3.09
CA LYS A 220 8.11 10.17 3.44
C LYS A 220 7.36 9.30 4.46
N MET A 221 6.04 9.27 4.33
CA MET A 221 5.16 8.44 5.14
C MET A 221 4.84 7.20 4.33
N ASP A 222 5.12 6.02 4.86
CA ASP A 222 4.83 4.76 4.19
C ASP A 222 3.41 4.25 4.52
N PHE A 223 2.98 4.43 5.77
CA PHE A 223 1.61 4.18 6.23
C PHE A 223 1.35 4.89 7.56
N ILE A 224 0.10 4.89 8.03
CA ILE A 224 -0.31 5.47 9.32
C ILE A 224 -0.78 4.36 10.24
N ILE A 225 -0.37 4.41 11.51
CA ILE A 225 -0.96 3.60 12.59
C ILE A 225 -1.82 4.49 13.47
N ARG A 226 -3.09 4.13 13.61
CA ARG A 226 -4.02 4.71 14.58
C ARG A 226 -4.08 3.80 15.81
N VAL A 227 -3.74 4.33 16.98
CA VAL A 227 -3.94 3.62 18.26
C VAL A 227 -5.33 3.96 18.78
N THR A 228 -6.19 2.97 18.90
CA THR A 228 -7.61 3.14 19.24
C THR A 228 -7.83 3.23 20.74
N ASN A 229 -7.01 2.55 21.55
CA ASN A 229 -7.04 2.65 23.01
C ASN A 229 -6.04 3.70 23.52
N PRO A 230 -6.50 4.87 24.04
CA PRO A 230 -5.61 5.91 24.55
C PRO A 230 -4.75 5.48 25.75
N GLU A 231 -5.19 4.50 26.54
CA GLU A 231 -4.44 3.99 27.69
C GLU A 231 -3.16 3.24 27.28
N TYR A 232 -3.10 2.78 26.03
CA TYR A 232 -1.91 2.11 25.50
C TYR A 232 -0.89 3.09 24.98
N LEU A 233 -1.19 4.38 24.86
CA LEU A 233 -0.23 5.35 24.35
C LEU A 233 0.96 5.51 25.30
N LYS A 234 2.16 5.62 24.72
CA LYS A 234 3.38 5.93 25.47
C LYS A 234 3.29 7.37 26.01
N HIS A 235 3.15 7.51 27.33
CA HIS A 235 3.05 8.82 27.99
C HIS A 235 4.34 9.65 27.79
N GLY A 236 4.18 10.96 27.54
CA GLY A 236 5.30 11.92 27.53
C GLY A 236 6.09 12.07 26.22
N GLN A 237 5.75 11.33 25.16
CA GLN A 237 6.39 11.52 23.83
C GLN A 237 5.57 12.36 22.85
N PHE A 238 4.28 12.55 23.12
CA PHE A 238 3.34 13.20 22.19
C PHE A 238 2.60 14.36 22.86
N ASP A 239 3.33 15.12 23.68
CA ASP A 239 2.86 16.39 24.22
C ASP A 239 2.65 17.36 23.05
N SER A 240 1.38 17.53 22.72
CA SER A 240 0.89 18.69 22.01
C SER A 240 1.34 19.94 22.78
N GLN A 241 2.28 20.70 22.23
CA GLN A 241 2.34 22.13 22.49
C GLN A 241 1.07 22.75 21.89
N GLY A 242 -0.03 22.62 22.61
CA GLY A 242 -1.35 23.09 22.26
C GLY A 242 -2.19 23.08 23.54
N VAL A 243 -2.52 24.27 24.03
CA VAL A 243 -3.40 24.45 25.20
C VAL A 243 -4.79 23.93 24.83
N GLY A 244 -5.21 22.81 25.44
CA GLY A 244 -6.50 22.16 25.24
C GLY A 244 -6.37 20.75 24.65
N VAL A 245 -6.07 19.76 25.48
CA VAL A 245 -6.01 18.34 25.07
C VAL A 245 -7.39 17.73 25.24
N ASP A 246 -8.06 17.42 24.14
CA ASP A 246 -9.24 16.55 24.13
C ASP A 246 -8.83 15.15 24.60
N VAL A 247 -9.16 14.83 25.85
CA VAL A 247 -9.02 13.49 26.42
C VAL A 247 -10.10 12.61 25.77
N GLY A 248 -9.69 11.66 24.92
CA GLY A 248 -10.60 10.67 24.31
C GLY A 248 -10.49 10.46 22.79
N LYS A 249 -9.54 11.10 22.10
CA LYS A 249 -9.34 10.89 20.64
C LYS A 249 -8.24 9.85 20.38
N SER A 250 -8.49 8.95 19.43
CA SER A 250 -7.46 8.07 18.84
C SER A 250 -6.29 8.90 18.33
N LYS A 251 -5.06 8.39 18.49
CA LYS A 251 -3.85 9.07 17.96
C LYS A 251 -3.35 8.38 16.71
N GLU A 252 -2.94 9.18 15.73
CA GLU A 252 -2.44 8.75 14.43
C GLU A 252 -0.95 9.04 14.30
N PHE A 253 -0.18 8.03 13.91
CA PHE A 253 1.27 8.10 13.78
C PHE A 253 1.64 7.71 12.36
N ALA A 254 2.29 8.61 11.63
CA ALA A 254 2.89 8.24 10.36
C ALA A 254 4.15 7.40 10.62
N ILE A 255 4.28 6.32 9.87
CA ILE A 255 5.42 5.43 9.93
C ILE A 255 6.30 5.72 8.72
N GLN A 256 7.58 5.97 9.00
CA GLN A 256 8.62 5.94 7.99
C GLN A 256 9.49 4.70 8.23
N PHE A 257 9.68 3.89 7.21
CA PHE A 257 10.39 2.65 7.23
C PHE A 257 11.77 2.78 6.60
N THR A 258 12.71 1.98 7.09
CA THR A 258 14.02 1.85 6.46
C THR A 258 14.64 0.50 6.74
N THR A 259 15.18 -0.12 5.70
CA THR A 259 16.00 -1.33 5.81
C THR A 259 17.49 -1.02 6.04
N ASP A 260 17.89 0.25 5.84
CA ASP A 260 19.27 0.68 6.05
C ASP A 260 19.54 0.99 7.53
N ILE A 261 20.36 0.16 8.16
CA ILE A 261 20.76 0.24 9.57
C ILE A 261 21.96 1.17 9.82
N ARG A 262 22.55 1.76 8.78
CA ARG A 262 23.74 2.62 8.92
C ARG A 262 23.40 3.88 9.72
N PHE A 263 24.25 4.21 10.69
CA PHE A 263 24.07 5.35 11.60
C PHE A 263 23.92 6.68 10.86
N GLU A 264 24.71 6.88 9.80
CA GLU A 264 24.67 8.09 8.96
C GLU A 264 23.32 8.24 8.27
N THR A 265 22.78 7.15 7.72
CA THR A 265 21.44 7.11 7.12
C THR A 265 20.36 7.41 8.16
N LYS A 266 20.48 6.85 9.37
CA LYS A 266 19.58 7.14 10.49
C LYS A 266 19.54 8.64 10.81
N LYS A 267 20.71 9.26 11.02
CA LYS A 267 20.79 10.70 11.34
C LYS A 267 20.24 11.58 10.22
N HIS A 268 20.46 11.19 8.98
CA HIS A 268 19.90 11.88 7.82
C HIS A 268 18.37 11.80 7.80
N LYS A 269 17.80 10.60 7.97
CA LYS A 269 16.34 10.39 8.03
C LYS A 269 15.70 11.12 9.21
N GLU A 270 16.31 11.08 10.40
CA GLU A 270 15.83 11.84 11.57
C GLU A 270 15.78 13.35 11.30
N THR A 271 16.77 13.88 10.57
CA THR A 271 16.81 15.30 10.19
C THR A 271 15.71 15.63 9.17
N GLN A 272 15.48 14.75 8.19
CA GLN A 272 14.38 14.88 7.24
C GLN A 272 13.03 14.92 7.95
N ILE A 273 12.78 13.94 8.84
CA ILE A 273 11.54 13.87 9.64
C ILE A 273 11.33 15.16 10.43
N ARG A 274 12.36 15.66 11.11
CA ARG A 274 12.25 16.89 11.91
C ARG A 274 11.82 18.09 11.07
N ASN A 275 12.29 18.18 9.83
CA ASN A 275 11.97 19.28 8.93
C ASN A 275 10.55 19.19 8.37
N MET A 276 10.07 17.97 8.05
CA MET A 276 8.74 17.75 7.47
C MET A 276 7.62 17.61 8.51
N ARG A 277 7.96 17.26 9.77
CA ARG A 277 6.99 16.94 10.84
C ARG A 277 5.88 17.98 10.97
N ARG A 278 6.21 19.27 11.03
CA ARG A 278 5.21 20.34 11.20
C ARG A 278 4.25 20.46 10.01
N THR A 279 4.74 20.23 8.79
CA THR A 279 3.92 20.30 7.58
C THR A 279 3.02 19.08 7.49
N ALA A 280 3.58 17.88 7.70
CA ALA A 280 2.83 16.63 7.71
C ALA A 280 1.74 16.60 8.79
N GLN A 281 2.05 17.04 10.03
CA GLN A 281 1.07 17.17 11.12
C GLN A 281 -0.13 18.07 10.75
N ARG A 282 0.11 19.14 9.99
CA ARG A 282 -0.96 20.07 9.57
C ARG A 282 -1.79 19.53 8.42
N GLN A 283 -1.18 18.86 7.46
CA GLN A 283 -1.88 18.40 6.25
C GLN A 283 -2.61 17.07 6.46
N TYR A 284 -2.00 16.14 7.20
CA TYR A 284 -2.53 14.79 7.41
C TYR A 284 -3.13 14.59 8.80
N ASN A 285 -3.15 15.63 9.65
CA ASN A 285 -3.68 15.57 11.01
C ASN A 285 -3.05 14.46 11.89
N ILE A 286 -1.81 14.09 11.59
CA ILE A 286 -1.05 13.10 12.38
C ILE A 286 -0.48 13.72 13.66
N ASN A 287 -0.31 12.91 14.69
CA ASN A 287 0.32 13.32 15.94
C ASN A 287 1.84 13.34 15.83
N ASP A 288 2.44 12.33 15.21
CA ASP A 288 3.88 12.27 15.00
C ASP A 288 4.27 11.40 13.79
N ILE A 289 5.54 11.50 13.38
CA ILE A 289 6.21 10.61 12.44
C ILE A 289 7.25 9.78 13.21
N VAL A 290 7.15 8.46 13.10
CA VAL A 290 8.02 7.48 13.75
C VAL A 290 8.88 6.79 12.70
N LEU A 291 10.20 6.81 12.91
CA LEU A 291 11.15 6.09 12.07
C LEU A 291 11.34 4.67 12.58
N VAL A 292 10.85 3.70 11.82
CA VAL A 292 11.06 2.27 12.06
C VAL A 292 12.26 1.80 11.24
N ILE A 293 13.29 1.34 11.93
CA ILE A 293 14.51 0.79 11.32
C ILE A 293 14.47 -0.71 11.50
N PHE A 294 14.30 -1.45 10.41
CA PHE A 294 14.24 -2.90 10.47
C PHE A 294 15.00 -3.54 9.30
N ALA A 295 16.08 -4.25 9.63
CA ALA A 295 16.82 -5.02 8.65
C ALA A 295 16.05 -6.32 8.35
N ILE A 296 15.43 -6.38 7.18
CA ILE A 296 14.95 -7.65 6.63
C ILE A 296 16.03 -8.18 5.69
N GLU A 297 16.72 -9.21 6.14
CA GLU A 297 17.65 -9.94 5.29
C GLU A 297 16.88 -10.60 4.13
N ASP A 298 17.33 -10.37 2.90
CA ASP A 298 16.85 -11.07 1.69
C ASP A 298 15.33 -10.97 1.40
N VAL A 299 14.73 -9.78 1.52
CA VAL A 299 13.33 -9.52 1.09
C VAL A 299 13.06 -9.98 -0.36
N LYS A 300 14.03 -9.75 -1.26
CA LYS A 300 13.95 -10.20 -2.66
C LYS A 300 13.85 -11.72 -2.78
N GLY A 301 14.66 -12.46 -2.02
CA GLY A 301 14.60 -13.91 -2.01
C GLY A 301 13.32 -14.43 -1.37
N LEU A 302 12.79 -13.75 -0.35
CA LEU A 302 11.47 -14.04 0.21
C LEU A 302 10.40 -13.94 -0.89
N HIS A 303 10.35 -12.82 -1.63
CA HIS A 303 9.38 -12.60 -2.71
C HIS A 303 9.46 -13.68 -3.79
N LYS A 304 10.68 -13.98 -4.25
CA LYS A 304 10.91 -15.05 -5.23
C LYS A 304 10.50 -16.44 -4.74
N ARG A 305 10.64 -16.73 -3.46
CA ARG A 305 10.16 -17.99 -2.88
C ARG A 305 8.63 -18.05 -2.89
N TRP A 306 7.98 -16.92 -2.61
CA TRP A 306 6.53 -16.82 -2.67
C TRP A 306 5.99 -16.99 -4.09
N GLU A 307 6.55 -16.30 -5.08
CA GLU A 307 6.25 -16.51 -6.52
C GLU A 307 6.41 -17.98 -6.92
N LYS A 308 7.54 -18.61 -6.56
CA LYS A 308 7.82 -20.03 -6.84
C LYS A 308 6.87 -21.01 -6.14
N SER A 309 6.21 -20.58 -5.08
CA SER A 309 5.17 -21.35 -4.39
C SER A 309 3.79 -21.16 -5.02
N ASP A 310 3.75 -20.63 -6.25
CA ASP A 310 2.53 -20.29 -6.98
C ASP A 310 1.68 -19.32 -6.16
N TYR A 311 2.33 -18.29 -5.58
CA TYR A 311 1.69 -17.27 -4.74
C TYR A 311 0.86 -17.88 -3.61
N ALA A 312 1.50 -18.66 -2.73
CA ALA A 312 0.81 -19.36 -1.66
C ALA A 312 -0.11 -18.42 -0.82
N PRO A 313 -1.31 -18.89 -0.40
CA PRO A 313 -2.24 -18.08 0.40
C PRO A 313 -1.63 -17.58 1.72
N GLY A 314 -2.06 -16.41 2.15
CA GLY A 314 -1.56 -15.70 3.32
C GLY A 314 -0.37 -14.78 3.05
N GLY A 315 0.02 -14.63 1.78
CA GLY A 315 1.02 -13.67 1.35
C GLY A 315 2.45 -14.01 1.76
N LEU A 316 3.33 -13.03 1.57
CA LEU A 316 4.76 -13.16 1.85
C LEU A 316 5.05 -13.38 3.34
N GLU A 317 4.15 -12.89 4.20
CA GLU A 317 4.27 -12.91 5.65
C GLU A 317 4.31 -14.34 6.21
N LYS A 318 3.66 -15.32 5.56
CA LYS A 318 3.67 -16.73 5.99
C LYS A 318 5.04 -17.40 5.86
N LEU A 319 5.96 -16.79 5.11
CA LEU A 319 7.33 -17.30 4.96
C LEU A 319 8.26 -16.79 6.07
N LEU A 320 7.80 -15.87 6.92
CA LEU A 320 8.54 -15.38 8.08
C LEU A 320 8.46 -16.39 9.23
N LYS A 321 9.54 -16.46 10.01
CA LYS A 321 9.57 -17.21 11.27
C LYS A 321 8.81 -16.44 12.35
N PRO A 322 8.25 -17.11 13.38
CA PRO A 322 7.58 -16.44 14.48
C PRO A 322 8.42 -15.34 15.14
N GLU A 323 9.73 -15.55 15.29
CA GLU A 323 10.64 -14.57 15.89
C GLU A 323 10.90 -13.36 14.97
N GLU A 324 10.71 -13.50 13.67
CA GLU A 324 10.76 -12.37 12.72
C GLU A 324 9.48 -11.55 12.81
N VAL A 325 8.32 -12.22 12.89
CA VAL A 325 7.02 -11.57 13.06
C VAL A 325 6.97 -10.74 14.33
N ASP A 326 7.37 -11.30 15.47
CA ASP A 326 7.37 -10.59 16.75
C ASP A 326 8.32 -9.38 16.74
N ARG A 327 9.52 -9.54 16.17
CA ARG A 327 10.48 -8.42 16.04
C ARG A 327 9.96 -7.29 15.16
N ILE A 328 9.30 -7.59 14.03
CA ILE A 328 8.67 -6.56 13.19
C ILE A 328 7.57 -5.85 13.96
N PHE A 329 6.70 -6.62 14.62
CA PHE A 329 5.59 -6.07 15.39
C PHE A 329 6.08 -5.14 16.50
N GLU A 330 7.08 -5.55 17.28
CA GLU A 330 7.68 -4.71 18.32
C GLU A 330 8.36 -3.47 17.77
N ALA A 331 9.11 -3.59 16.66
CA ALA A 331 9.77 -2.44 16.04
C ALA A 331 8.78 -1.37 15.56
N VAL A 332 7.62 -1.81 15.05
CA VAL A 332 6.59 -0.90 14.54
C VAL A 332 5.71 -0.34 15.65
N VAL A 333 5.25 -1.19 16.57
CA VAL A 333 4.23 -0.84 17.57
C VAL A 333 4.84 -0.38 18.89
N GLY A 334 6.00 -0.91 19.28
CA GLY A 334 6.64 -0.63 20.58
C GLY A 334 7.09 0.81 20.78
N GLU A 335 7.27 1.58 19.71
CA GLU A 335 7.51 3.02 19.80
C GLU A 335 6.23 3.84 19.98
N LEU A 336 5.07 3.28 19.65
CA LEU A 336 3.77 3.96 19.70
C LEU A 336 3.07 3.74 21.04
N VAL A 337 3.21 2.54 21.58
CA VAL A 337 2.49 2.10 22.78
C VAL A 337 3.43 1.94 23.99
N ASN A 338 2.86 2.04 25.18
CA ASN A 338 3.54 1.71 26.43
C ASN A 338 3.70 0.19 26.59
N GLN A 339 4.53 -0.22 27.55
CA GLN A 339 4.85 -1.63 27.78
C GLN A 339 3.63 -2.48 28.14
N ASN A 340 2.62 -1.90 28.80
CA ASN A 340 1.39 -2.60 29.13
C ASN A 340 0.57 -2.90 27.87
N GLY A 341 0.40 -1.91 26.98
CA GLY A 341 -0.27 -2.08 25.70
C GLY A 341 0.44 -3.08 24.79
N LEU A 342 1.77 -2.98 24.67
CA LEU A 342 2.58 -3.91 23.87
C LEU A 342 2.45 -5.34 24.38
N SER A 343 2.57 -5.55 25.69
CA SER A 343 2.46 -6.88 26.30
C SER A 343 1.05 -7.46 26.16
N ALA A 344 0.01 -6.62 26.32
CA ALA A 344 -1.37 -7.04 26.13
C ALA A 344 -1.60 -7.53 24.68
N MET A 345 -1.17 -6.76 23.68
CA MET A 345 -1.29 -7.15 22.27
C MET A 345 -0.53 -8.43 21.94
N ARG A 346 0.72 -8.56 22.42
CA ARG A 346 1.54 -9.77 22.23
C ARG A 346 0.86 -11.01 22.82
N ASN A 347 0.37 -10.92 24.06
CA ASN A 347 -0.34 -12.03 24.70
C ASN A 347 -1.59 -12.44 23.90
N THR A 348 -2.33 -11.48 23.34
CA THR A 348 -3.47 -11.76 22.47
C THR A 348 -3.04 -12.54 21.22
N ILE A 349 -1.97 -12.12 20.54
CA ILE A 349 -1.42 -12.81 19.37
C ILE A 349 -1.01 -14.24 19.72
N GLU A 350 -0.23 -14.43 20.79
CA GLU A 350 0.26 -15.75 21.22
C GLU A 350 -0.88 -16.70 21.58
N SER A 351 -1.90 -16.20 22.32
CA SER A 351 -3.05 -17.02 22.73
C SER A 351 -3.86 -17.54 21.53
N LYS A 352 -3.95 -16.75 20.45
CA LYS A 352 -4.67 -17.13 19.22
C LYS A 352 -3.83 -18.03 18.31
N LEU A 353 -2.51 -17.91 18.33
CA LEU A 353 -1.62 -18.84 17.61
C LEU A 353 -1.58 -20.23 18.24
N ALA A 354 -1.81 -20.34 19.55
CA ALA A 354 -1.87 -21.62 20.27
C ALA A 354 -3.19 -22.40 20.08
N ALA A 355 -4.24 -21.77 19.52
CA ALA A 355 -5.58 -22.34 19.32
C ALA A 355 -5.88 -22.74 17.85
#